data_AF-A0A1C6HAB4-F1
#
_entry.id   AF-A0A1C6HAB4-F1
#
_cell.length_a   1.000
_cell.length_b   1.000
_cell.length_c   1.000
_cell.angle_alpha   90.00
_cell.angle_beta   90.00
_cell.angle_gamma   90.00
#
_symmetry.space_group_name_H-M   'P 1'
#
loop_
_entity.id
_entity.type
_entity.pdbx_description
1 polymer ?
#
loop_
_entity_poly.entity_id
_entity_poly.type
_entity_poly.pdbx_seq_one_letter_code
_entity_poly.pdbx_strand_id
1 'polypeptide(L)'
;MEILFENILNLQPGQIIMWVIGGLLIWLAIKKEMEPALLLPMGFGAILVNLPLSGAVNQTIEGVVEHGPIDTLFNAGIANELFPLLLFIGIGAMIDFGPLLSNPKMLLFGAAAQFGIFFTLSLSSLFFDMKDAASIAIIGAADGPTSIFVANYFGSNYLGAIIVAAYSYMALVPIVQPPVIRLITTQKERRIRMPYKPGNVSKTTRILFPIVVTAIAGLVAPRSVALVGFLMFGNLIRECGVLRALSESAQKELANLITLLLGITVATKMQADQFLRKETLLIMALGLVAFVFDTVGGVMFAKLLNLFSKNKINPMVGAAGISAFPMSARVIHKMGLQEDPQNFLLMHAAGANVSGQIASVIAGGLIISLIAR
;
A
#
# COMPACT_ATOMS: atom_id res chain seq x y z
N MET A 1 -12.83 -0.95 45.37
CA MET A 1 -11.78 -1.83 44.82
C MET A 1 -12.35 -2.87 43.86
N GLU A 2 -13.55 -3.39 44.07
CA GLU A 2 -14.18 -4.38 43.17
C GLU A 2 -14.30 -3.90 41.71
N ILE A 3 -14.76 -2.67 41.45
CA ILE A 3 -14.87 -2.09 40.08
C ILE A 3 -13.52 -2.07 39.33
N LEU A 4 -12.40 -1.88 40.02
CA LEU A 4 -11.07 -1.86 39.40
C LEU A 4 -10.61 -3.26 38.96
N PHE A 5 -11.04 -4.31 39.68
CA PHE A 5 -10.74 -5.70 39.33
C PHE A 5 -11.80 -6.30 38.40
N GLU A 6 -13.00 -5.75 38.34
CA GLU A 6 -14.09 -6.20 37.46
C GLU A 6 -13.70 -6.12 35.97
N ASN A 7 -12.99 -5.06 35.57
CA ASN A 7 -12.44 -4.94 34.22
C ASN A 7 -11.36 -6.00 33.92
N ILE A 8 -10.58 -6.38 34.93
CA ILE A 8 -9.57 -7.45 34.79
C ILE A 8 -10.25 -8.82 34.71
N LEU A 9 -11.37 -9.01 35.43
CA LEU A 9 -12.16 -10.25 35.40
C LEU A 9 -12.93 -10.43 34.08
N ASN A 10 -13.21 -9.35 33.35
CA ASN A 10 -13.85 -9.36 32.03
C ASN A 10 -12.87 -9.57 30.85
N LEU A 11 -11.59 -9.81 31.12
CA LEU A 11 -10.58 -10.03 30.08
C LEU A 11 -10.85 -11.31 29.29
N GLN A 12 -11.04 -11.16 27.99
CA GLN A 12 -11.15 -12.29 27.07
C GLN A 12 -9.76 -12.71 26.57
N PRO A 13 -9.50 -14.02 26.38
CA PRO A 13 -8.21 -14.48 25.84
C PRO A 13 -7.82 -13.83 24.51
N GLY A 14 -8.80 -13.55 23.65
CA GLY A 14 -8.57 -12.88 22.36
C GLY A 14 -8.03 -11.45 22.50
N GLN A 15 -8.49 -10.70 23.51
CA GLN A 15 -8.01 -9.34 23.78
C GLN A 15 -6.53 -9.35 24.17
N ILE A 16 -6.12 -10.31 25.02
CA ILE A 16 -4.73 -10.49 25.42
C ILE A 16 -3.84 -10.80 24.20
N ILE A 17 -4.29 -11.68 23.30
CA ILE A 17 -3.58 -11.96 22.04
C ILE A 17 -3.42 -10.68 21.22
N MET A 18 -4.47 -9.88 21.09
CA MET A 18 -4.41 -8.60 20.36
C MET A 18 -3.47 -7.60 21.02
N TRP A 19 -3.35 -7.58 22.35
CA TRP A 19 -2.37 -6.75 23.04
C TRP A 19 -0.94 -7.18 22.75
N VAL A 20 -0.68 -8.49 22.70
CA VAL A 20 0.64 -9.02 22.30
C VAL A 20 0.95 -8.64 20.86
N ILE A 21 -0.02 -8.75 19.95
CA ILE A 21 0.13 -8.29 18.55
C ILE A 21 0.41 -6.79 18.49
N GLY A 22 -0.37 -5.98 19.21
CA GLY A 22 -0.16 -4.53 19.30
C GLY A 22 1.22 -4.16 19.83
N GLY A 23 1.68 -4.83 20.89
CA GLY A 23 3.02 -4.69 21.45
C GLY A 23 4.12 -5.09 20.47
N LEU A 24 3.92 -6.16 19.69
CA LEU A 24 4.85 -6.56 18.63
C LEU A 24 4.95 -5.50 17.54
N LEU A 25 3.83 -4.92 17.10
CA LEU A 25 3.80 -3.84 16.10
C LEU A 25 4.53 -2.59 16.61
N ILE A 26 4.30 -2.21 17.87
CA ILE A 26 5.02 -1.10 18.53
C ILE A 26 6.53 -1.39 18.59
N TRP A 27 6.92 -2.62 18.93
CA TRP A 27 8.32 -3.03 18.96
C TRP A 27 8.99 -2.95 17.58
N LEU A 28 8.29 -3.40 16.52
CA LEU A 28 8.77 -3.27 15.15
C LEU A 28 8.90 -1.80 14.75
N ALA A 29 7.94 -0.96 15.10
CA ALA A 29 7.97 0.47 14.82
C ALA A 29 9.17 1.17 15.49
N ILE A 30 9.40 0.91 16.78
CA ILE A 30 10.41 1.65 17.57
C ILE A 30 11.80 1.04 17.42
N LYS A 31 11.95 -0.27 17.65
CA LYS A 31 13.28 -0.91 17.70
C LYS A 31 13.83 -1.21 16.31
N LYS A 32 12.94 -1.51 15.36
CA LYS A 32 13.34 -1.85 13.98
C LYS A 32 13.13 -0.69 13.01
N GLU A 33 12.58 0.45 13.47
CA GLU A 33 12.30 1.64 12.67
C GLU A 33 11.49 1.31 11.40
N MET A 34 10.58 0.34 11.52
CA MET A 34 9.78 -0.14 10.40
C MET A 34 8.49 0.64 10.28
N GLU A 35 8.34 1.41 9.20
CA GLU A 35 7.20 2.31 8.95
C GLU A 35 6.56 2.85 10.24
N PRO A 36 7.34 3.57 11.08
CA PRO A 36 6.89 3.91 12.43
C PRO A 36 5.63 4.76 12.41
N ALA A 37 5.46 5.58 11.36
CA ALA A 37 4.29 6.42 11.14
C ALA A 37 2.96 5.63 11.04
N LEU A 38 3.01 4.37 10.62
CA LEU A 38 1.83 3.50 10.49
C LEU A 38 1.78 2.42 11.57
N LEU A 39 2.91 1.72 11.82
CA LEU A 39 2.93 0.59 12.75
C LEU A 39 2.73 1.03 14.20
N LEU A 40 3.22 2.21 14.60
CA LEU A 40 3.08 2.68 15.99
C LEU A 40 1.62 3.03 16.31
N PRO A 41 0.91 3.88 15.53
CA PRO A 41 -0.50 4.16 15.80
C PRO A 41 -1.38 2.92 15.70
N MET A 42 -1.10 2.02 14.74
CA MET A 42 -1.86 0.77 14.57
C MET A 42 -1.64 -0.18 15.74
N GLY A 43 -0.40 -0.34 16.22
CA GLY A 43 -0.08 -1.19 17.37
C GLY A 43 -0.67 -0.66 18.67
N PHE A 44 -0.60 0.65 18.91
CA PHE A 44 -1.23 1.28 20.06
C PHE A 44 -2.76 1.21 19.97
N GLY A 45 -3.32 1.47 18.79
CA GLY A 45 -4.75 1.33 18.52
C GLY A 45 -5.25 -0.09 18.77
N ALA A 46 -4.49 -1.12 18.36
CA ALA A 46 -4.84 -2.53 18.61
C ALA A 46 -4.93 -2.85 20.11
N ILE A 47 -4.10 -2.22 20.95
CA ILE A 47 -4.23 -2.34 22.40
C ILE A 47 -5.50 -1.62 22.86
N LEU A 48 -5.69 -0.37 22.42
CA LEU A 48 -6.77 0.53 22.83
C LEU A 48 -8.16 -0.03 22.54
N VAL A 49 -8.40 -0.56 21.34
CA VAL A 49 -9.71 -1.12 20.95
C VAL A 49 -10.01 -2.46 21.61
N ASN A 50 -8.99 -3.14 22.15
CA ASN A 50 -9.13 -4.42 22.84
C ASN A 50 -9.06 -4.28 24.36
N LEU A 51 -9.16 -3.07 24.91
CA LEU A 51 -9.40 -2.91 26.35
C LEU A 51 -10.83 -3.39 26.68
N PRO A 52 -11.05 -4.08 27.81
CA PRO A 52 -12.40 -4.42 28.27
C PRO A 52 -13.28 -3.17 28.35
N LEU A 53 -14.46 -3.22 27.72
CA LEU A 53 -15.42 -2.11 27.67
C LEU A 53 -14.79 -0.79 27.17
N SER A 54 -13.90 -0.88 26.16
CA SER A 54 -13.20 0.28 25.64
C SER A 54 -14.16 1.32 25.03
N GLY A 55 -14.27 2.48 25.67
CA GLY A 55 -15.00 3.62 25.11
C GLY A 55 -14.38 4.22 23.84
N ALA A 56 -13.27 3.66 23.35
CA ALA A 56 -12.66 4.05 22.08
C ALA A 56 -13.44 3.53 20.85
N VAL A 57 -14.16 2.43 21.01
CA VAL A 57 -15.02 1.79 19.99
C VAL A 57 -16.46 1.77 20.46
N ASN A 58 -17.40 1.49 19.57
CA ASN A 58 -18.83 1.49 19.91
C ASN A 58 -19.12 0.47 21.01
N GLN A 59 -19.78 0.91 22.08
CA GLN A 59 -20.24 0.06 23.18
C GLN A 59 -21.76 0.03 23.19
N THR A 60 -22.34 -1.11 23.55
CA THR A 60 -23.79 -1.19 23.84
C THR A 60 -23.96 -1.29 25.34
N ILE A 61 -24.40 -0.20 25.96
CA ILE A 61 -24.63 -0.10 27.40
C ILE A 61 -26.12 0.11 27.61
N GLU A 62 -26.77 -0.78 28.36
CA GLU A 62 -28.21 -0.69 28.67
C GLU A 62 -29.13 -0.58 27.43
N GLY A 63 -28.71 -1.15 26.29
CA GLY A 63 -29.46 -1.13 25.03
C GLY A 63 -29.29 0.16 24.20
N VAL A 64 -28.47 1.11 24.67
CA VAL A 64 -28.08 2.30 23.91
C VAL A 64 -26.68 2.09 23.34
N VAL A 65 -26.50 2.42 22.06
CA VAL A 65 -25.18 2.38 21.41
C VAL A 65 -24.46 3.70 21.70
N GLU A 66 -23.42 3.65 22.52
CA GLU A 66 -22.49 4.76 22.68
C GLU A 66 -21.44 4.71 21.57
N HIS A 67 -21.33 5.80 20.81
CA HIS A 67 -20.41 5.86 19.68
C HIS A 67 -18.99 6.16 20.11
N GLY A 68 -18.08 5.22 19.84
CA GLY A 68 -16.66 5.39 20.09
C GLY A 68 -16.04 6.39 19.10
N PRO A 69 -15.06 7.21 19.53
CA PRO A 69 -14.40 8.18 18.66
C PRO A 69 -13.66 7.52 17.48
N ILE A 70 -13.07 6.33 17.67
CA ILE A 70 -12.32 5.65 16.59
C ILE A 70 -13.29 5.10 15.54
N ASP A 71 -14.41 4.52 15.97
CA ASP A 71 -15.45 4.03 15.05
C ASP A 71 -16.12 5.18 14.28
N THR A 72 -16.34 6.32 14.94
CA THR A 72 -16.85 7.53 14.29
C THR A 72 -15.87 8.04 13.22
N LEU A 73 -14.57 8.10 13.54
CA LEU A 73 -13.53 8.45 12.57
C LEU A 73 -13.46 7.44 11.41
N PHE A 74 -13.62 6.14 11.70
CA PHE A 74 -13.63 5.10 10.69
C PHE A 74 -14.75 5.32 9.68
N ASN A 75 -15.96 5.58 10.16
CA ASN A 75 -17.12 5.82 9.32
C ASN A 75 -17.03 7.14 8.56
N ALA A 76 -16.44 8.18 9.16
CA ALA A 76 -16.28 9.50 8.54
C ALA A 76 -15.13 9.58 7.52
N GLY A 77 -14.13 8.69 7.61
CA GLY A 77 -12.88 8.81 6.84
C GLY A 77 -12.47 7.60 6.00
N ILE A 78 -12.51 6.37 6.56
CA ILE A 78 -12.04 5.16 5.85
C ILE A 78 -13.18 4.50 5.10
N ALA A 79 -14.35 4.35 5.74
CA ALA A 79 -15.51 3.68 5.17
C ALA A 79 -16.04 4.36 3.91
N ASN A 80 -15.83 5.68 3.79
CA ASN A 80 -16.21 6.50 2.63
C ASN A 80 -15.01 6.92 1.77
N GLU A 81 -13.82 6.35 1.99
CA GLU A 81 -12.61 6.55 1.19
C GLU A 81 -11.99 7.95 1.27
N LEU A 82 -12.53 8.86 2.09
CA LEU A 82 -12.08 10.25 2.17
C LEU A 82 -10.62 10.37 2.61
N PHE A 83 -10.21 9.68 3.69
CA PHE A 83 -8.82 9.71 4.16
C PHE A 83 -7.85 9.10 3.14
N PRO A 84 -8.10 7.90 2.56
CA PRO A 84 -7.30 7.37 1.46
C PRO A 84 -7.11 8.35 0.28
N LEU A 85 -8.18 8.98 -0.19
CA LEU A 85 -8.14 9.90 -1.33
C LEU A 85 -7.34 11.17 -1.02
N LEU A 86 -7.51 11.74 0.18
CA LEU A 86 -6.71 12.89 0.62
C LEU A 86 -5.23 12.53 0.76
N LEU A 87 -4.90 11.33 1.23
CA LEU A 87 -3.52 10.86 1.28
C LEU A 87 -2.89 10.75 -0.12
N PHE A 88 -3.67 10.33 -1.13
CA PHE A 88 -3.23 10.27 -2.52
C PHE A 88 -2.81 11.62 -3.10
N ILE A 89 -3.44 12.73 -2.68
CA ILE A 89 -2.96 14.08 -3.06
C ILE A 89 -1.54 14.30 -2.54
N GLY A 90 -1.29 13.94 -1.27
CA GLY A 90 0.04 14.05 -0.67
C GLY A 90 1.07 13.18 -1.39
N ILE A 91 0.75 11.91 -1.64
CA ILE A 91 1.61 10.97 -2.38
C ILE A 91 1.90 11.51 -3.80
N GLY A 92 0.89 11.98 -4.51
CA GLY A 92 1.04 12.56 -5.85
C GLY A 92 1.98 13.77 -5.87
N ALA A 93 1.91 14.60 -4.83
CA ALA A 93 2.80 15.74 -4.66
C ALA A 93 4.24 15.34 -4.28
N MET A 94 4.44 14.18 -3.63
CA MET A 94 5.77 13.65 -3.29
C MET A 94 6.45 12.95 -4.49
N ILE A 95 5.68 12.37 -5.40
CA ILE A 95 6.22 11.57 -6.52
C ILE A 95 6.87 12.47 -7.58
N ASP A 96 8.14 12.19 -7.89
CA ASP A 96 8.81 12.71 -9.08
C ASP A 96 8.57 11.76 -10.26
N PHE A 97 7.80 12.22 -11.25
CA PHE A 97 7.54 11.45 -12.48
C PHE A 97 8.66 11.61 -13.51
N GLY A 98 9.65 12.48 -13.27
CA GLY A 98 10.80 12.69 -14.16
C GLY A 98 11.50 11.39 -14.58
N PRO A 99 11.86 10.49 -13.66
CA PRO A 99 12.44 9.18 -14.00
C PRO A 99 11.54 8.35 -14.93
N LEU A 100 10.22 8.30 -14.67
CA LEU A 100 9.27 7.58 -15.49
C LEU A 100 9.14 8.20 -16.89
N LEU A 101 9.01 9.52 -16.96
CA LEU A 101 8.88 10.27 -18.21
C LEU A 101 10.15 10.20 -19.07
N SER A 102 11.33 10.15 -18.42
CA SER A 102 12.62 10.00 -19.11
C SER A 102 12.83 8.61 -19.70
N ASN A 103 12.19 7.58 -19.12
CA ASN A 103 12.25 6.21 -19.60
C ASN A 103 10.86 5.54 -19.48
N PRO A 104 9.95 5.78 -20.43
CA PRO A 104 8.59 5.24 -20.37
C PRO A 104 8.51 3.71 -20.35
N LYS A 105 9.59 3.00 -20.73
CA LYS A 105 9.67 1.53 -20.62
C LYS A 105 9.52 1.06 -19.18
N MET A 106 9.75 1.93 -18.20
CA MET A 106 9.52 1.63 -16.79
C MET A 106 8.04 1.30 -16.49
N LEU A 107 7.10 1.77 -17.33
CA LEU A 107 5.67 1.40 -17.26
C LEU A 107 5.43 -0.11 -17.32
N LEU A 108 6.26 -0.83 -18.08
CA LEU A 108 6.13 -2.28 -18.22
C LEU A 108 6.49 -3.03 -16.93
N PHE A 109 7.39 -2.47 -16.11
CA PHE A 109 7.73 -3.06 -14.81
C PHE A 109 6.60 -2.91 -13.81
N GLY A 110 5.92 -1.76 -13.78
CA GLY A 110 4.73 -1.61 -12.94
C GLY A 110 3.62 -2.56 -13.36
N ALA A 111 3.40 -2.74 -14.67
CA ALA A 111 2.41 -3.69 -15.18
C ALA A 111 2.75 -5.14 -14.82
N ALA A 112 4.00 -5.57 -15.04
CA ALA A 112 4.44 -6.93 -14.70
C ALA A 112 4.40 -7.21 -13.20
N ALA A 113 4.62 -6.18 -12.38
CA ALA A 113 4.53 -6.26 -10.93
C ALA A 113 3.09 -6.25 -10.40
N GLN A 114 2.06 -6.24 -11.25
CA GLN A 114 0.66 -6.52 -10.83
C GLN A 114 0.29 -8.01 -10.98
N PHE A 115 1.24 -8.86 -11.35
CA PHE A 115 1.01 -10.29 -11.55
C PHE A 115 0.45 -10.98 -10.28
N GLY A 116 0.96 -10.60 -9.11
CA GLY A 116 0.53 -11.11 -7.81
C GLY A 116 -0.93 -10.77 -7.50
N ILE A 117 -1.46 -9.64 -7.96
CA ILE A 117 -2.90 -9.35 -7.87
C ILE A 117 -3.71 -10.44 -8.60
N PHE A 118 -3.43 -10.68 -9.88
CA PHE A 118 -4.21 -11.63 -10.68
C PHE A 118 -3.96 -13.10 -10.28
N PHE A 119 -2.74 -13.42 -9.85
CA PHE A 119 -2.43 -14.72 -9.28
C PHE A 119 -3.22 -14.95 -7.98
N THR A 120 -3.26 -13.95 -7.11
CA THR A 120 -4.01 -14.04 -5.84
C THR A 120 -5.51 -14.07 -6.09
N LEU A 121 -6.04 -13.36 -7.09
CA LEU A 121 -7.44 -13.50 -7.52
C LEU A 121 -7.78 -14.93 -7.92
N SER A 122 -6.89 -15.57 -8.67
CA SER A 122 -7.07 -16.96 -9.09
C SER A 122 -7.05 -17.92 -7.90
N LEU A 123 -6.21 -17.65 -6.90
CA LEU A 123 -6.10 -18.46 -5.69
C LEU A 123 -7.24 -18.20 -4.68
N SER A 124 -7.61 -16.94 -4.47
CA SER A 124 -8.65 -16.52 -3.52
C SER A 124 -10.04 -16.94 -3.98
N SER A 125 -10.28 -17.03 -5.30
CA SER A 125 -11.55 -17.53 -5.85
C SER A 125 -11.85 -19.00 -5.52
N LEU A 126 -10.86 -19.76 -5.03
CA LEU A 126 -11.06 -21.13 -4.51
C LEU A 126 -11.67 -21.16 -3.09
N PHE A 127 -11.58 -20.04 -2.36
CA PHE A 127 -11.98 -19.96 -0.94
C PHE A 127 -13.08 -18.94 -0.67
N PHE A 128 -13.25 -17.95 -1.56
CA PHE A 128 -14.15 -16.82 -1.38
C PHE A 128 -14.97 -16.57 -2.65
N ASP A 129 -16.15 -15.98 -2.47
CA ASP A 129 -16.96 -15.49 -3.58
C ASP A 129 -16.17 -14.49 -4.43
N MET A 130 -16.47 -14.42 -5.72
CA MET A 130 -15.67 -13.65 -6.70
C MET A 130 -15.44 -12.18 -6.30
N LYS A 131 -16.42 -11.55 -5.64
CA LYS A 131 -16.33 -10.17 -5.14
C LYS A 131 -15.32 -10.04 -4.00
N ASP A 132 -15.41 -10.92 -3.01
CA ASP A 132 -14.48 -10.95 -1.88
C ASP A 132 -13.09 -11.38 -2.35
N ALA A 133 -13.00 -12.36 -3.24
CA ALA A 133 -11.77 -12.79 -3.89
C ALA A 133 -11.07 -11.64 -4.64
N ALA A 134 -11.83 -10.82 -5.35
CA ALA A 134 -11.35 -9.60 -6.02
C ALA A 134 -10.84 -8.55 -5.04
N SER A 135 -11.58 -8.29 -3.96
CA SER A 135 -11.15 -7.34 -2.94
C SER A 135 -9.88 -7.81 -2.20
N ILE A 136 -9.75 -9.10 -1.93
CA ILE A 136 -8.55 -9.71 -1.32
C ILE A 136 -7.36 -9.64 -2.29
N ALA A 137 -7.57 -9.90 -3.58
CA ALA A 137 -6.51 -9.88 -4.58
C ALA A 137 -5.80 -8.53 -4.68
N ILE A 138 -6.54 -7.42 -4.51
CA ILE A 138 -5.99 -6.08 -4.58
C ILE A 138 -5.00 -5.78 -3.44
N ILE A 139 -4.97 -6.57 -2.36
CA ILE A 139 -3.91 -6.45 -1.34
C ILE A 139 -2.52 -6.55 -1.99
N GLY A 140 -2.39 -7.32 -3.09
CA GLY A 140 -1.15 -7.43 -3.89
C GLY A 140 -0.67 -6.11 -4.49
N ALA A 141 -1.56 -5.14 -4.69
CA ALA A 141 -1.12 -3.79 -5.03
C ALA A 141 -0.08 -3.29 -4.02
N ALA A 142 -0.16 -3.68 -2.75
CA ALA A 142 0.61 -3.07 -1.66
C ALA A 142 0.33 -1.56 -1.55
N ASP A 143 -0.92 -1.21 -1.88
CA ASP A 143 -1.46 0.14 -1.92
C ASP A 143 -2.74 0.15 -1.07
N GLY A 144 -2.60 0.62 0.16
CA GLY A 144 -3.68 0.67 1.14
C GLY A 144 -4.93 1.37 0.59
N PRO A 145 -4.82 2.61 0.11
CA PRO A 145 -5.95 3.33 -0.49
C PRO A 145 -6.67 2.58 -1.61
N THR A 146 -5.95 1.99 -2.56
CA THR A 146 -6.57 1.23 -3.66
C THR A 146 -7.28 -0.03 -3.13
N SER A 147 -6.68 -0.72 -2.15
CA SER A 147 -7.29 -1.91 -1.53
C SER A 147 -8.60 -1.59 -0.82
N ILE A 148 -8.64 -0.48 -0.10
CA ILE A 148 -9.83 0.01 0.59
C ILE A 148 -10.94 0.36 -0.41
N PHE A 149 -10.59 1.12 -1.44
CA PHE A 149 -11.52 1.54 -2.47
C PHE A 149 -12.20 0.35 -3.15
N VAL A 150 -11.42 -0.65 -3.58
CA VAL A 150 -11.99 -1.82 -4.26
C VAL A 150 -12.83 -2.67 -3.30
N ALA A 151 -12.42 -2.82 -2.04
CA ALA A 151 -13.20 -3.54 -1.03
C ALA A 151 -14.54 -2.86 -0.72
N ASN A 152 -14.55 -1.54 -0.54
CA ASN A 152 -15.77 -0.75 -0.36
C ASN A 152 -16.65 -0.81 -1.62
N TYR A 153 -16.04 -0.71 -2.80
CA TYR A 153 -16.76 -0.78 -4.06
C TYR A 153 -17.54 -2.10 -4.22
N PHE A 154 -16.94 -3.24 -3.89
CA PHE A 154 -17.64 -4.52 -3.98
C PHE A 154 -18.53 -4.84 -2.77
N GLY A 155 -18.50 -4.02 -1.72
CA GLY A 155 -19.19 -4.30 -0.47
C GLY A 155 -18.66 -5.56 0.21
N SER A 156 -17.33 -5.74 0.20
CA SER A 156 -16.70 -6.96 0.70
C SER A 156 -17.00 -7.18 2.19
N ASN A 157 -17.33 -8.42 2.54
CA ASN A 157 -17.55 -8.82 3.93
C ASN A 157 -16.27 -8.75 4.77
N TYR A 158 -15.11 -8.69 4.10
CA TYR A 158 -13.79 -8.75 4.71
C TYR A 158 -13.03 -7.42 4.66
N LEU A 159 -13.75 -6.30 4.49
CA LEU A 159 -13.15 -4.96 4.45
C LEU A 159 -12.14 -4.73 5.58
N GLY A 160 -12.47 -5.13 6.81
CA GLY A 160 -11.57 -5.00 7.95
C GLY A 160 -10.27 -5.79 7.82
N ALA A 161 -10.36 -7.06 7.42
CA ALA A 161 -9.20 -7.91 7.19
C ALA A 161 -8.31 -7.37 6.06
N ILE A 162 -8.93 -6.90 4.97
CA ILE A 162 -8.24 -6.32 3.81
C ILE A 162 -7.49 -5.05 4.20
N ILE A 163 -8.12 -4.15 4.97
CA ILE A 163 -7.49 -2.93 5.47
C ILE A 163 -6.24 -3.27 6.27
N VAL A 164 -6.37 -4.16 7.26
CA VAL A 164 -5.26 -4.50 8.15
C VAL A 164 -4.14 -5.19 7.36
N ALA A 165 -4.48 -6.09 6.44
CA ALA A 165 -3.53 -6.76 5.56
C ALA A 165 -2.76 -5.76 4.68
N ALA A 166 -3.46 -4.87 3.97
CA ALA A 166 -2.85 -3.93 3.05
C ALA A 166 -1.83 -3.00 3.74
N TYR A 167 -2.20 -2.41 4.88
CA TYR A 167 -1.28 -1.53 5.62
C TYR A 167 -0.16 -2.30 6.34
N SER A 168 -0.44 -3.51 6.83
CA SER A 168 0.60 -4.36 7.43
C SER A 168 1.65 -4.75 6.38
N TYR A 169 1.24 -5.17 5.19
CA TYR A 169 2.18 -5.59 4.15
C TYR A 169 3.00 -4.45 3.57
N MET A 170 2.41 -3.27 3.42
CA MET A 170 3.14 -2.06 3.05
C MET A 170 4.31 -1.80 4.04
N ALA A 171 4.09 -1.97 5.34
CA ALA A 171 5.15 -1.84 6.35
C ALA A 171 6.18 -2.98 6.35
N LEU A 172 5.79 -4.16 5.88
CA LEU A 172 6.63 -5.35 5.84
C LEU A 172 7.46 -5.50 4.56
N VAL A 173 7.32 -4.58 3.58
CA VAL A 173 8.10 -4.55 2.33
C VAL A 173 9.61 -4.79 2.57
N PRO A 174 10.31 -4.13 3.52
CA PRO A 174 11.74 -4.33 3.72
C PRO A 174 12.12 -5.67 4.31
N ILE A 175 11.15 -6.40 4.87
CA ILE A 175 11.38 -7.75 5.39
C ILE A 175 11.09 -8.77 4.31
N VAL A 176 9.97 -8.65 3.60
CA VAL A 176 9.50 -9.69 2.69
C VAL A 176 10.20 -9.60 1.34
N GLN A 177 10.42 -8.40 0.81
CA GLN A 177 10.95 -8.21 -0.54
C GLN A 177 12.41 -8.69 -0.68
N PRO A 178 13.36 -8.40 0.25
CA PRO A 178 14.76 -8.80 0.07
C PRO A 178 15.02 -10.31 0.03
N PRO A 179 14.43 -11.14 0.91
CA PRO A 179 14.55 -12.59 0.82
C PRO A 179 14.04 -13.14 -0.52
N VAL A 180 12.86 -12.68 -0.99
CA VAL A 180 12.29 -13.11 -2.27
C VAL A 180 13.25 -12.79 -3.41
N ILE A 181 13.75 -11.56 -3.49
CA ILE A 181 14.74 -11.16 -4.51
C ILE A 181 15.99 -12.04 -4.43
N ARG A 182 16.53 -12.30 -3.24
CA ARG A 182 17.75 -13.11 -3.08
C ARG A 182 17.56 -14.56 -3.53
N LEU A 183 16.36 -15.12 -3.35
CA LEU A 183 16.02 -16.48 -3.77
C LEU A 183 15.96 -16.62 -5.30
N ILE A 184 15.43 -15.61 -6.00
CA ILE A 184 15.18 -15.69 -7.44
C ILE A 184 16.23 -14.95 -8.28
N THR A 185 17.22 -14.29 -7.68
CA THR A 185 18.31 -13.59 -8.39
C THR A 185 19.69 -14.12 -7.98
N THR A 186 20.64 -14.02 -8.90
CA THR A 186 22.06 -14.29 -8.63
C THR A 186 22.80 -13.01 -8.26
N GLN A 187 23.94 -13.14 -7.58
CA GLN A 187 24.79 -11.98 -7.27
C GLN A 187 25.27 -11.24 -8.53
N LYS A 188 25.55 -11.97 -9.62
CA LYS A 188 25.92 -11.38 -10.92
C LYS A 188 24.83 -10.48 -11.46
N GLU A 189 23.57 -10.91 -11.37
CA GLU A 189 22.41 -10.10 -11.78
C GLU A 189 22.23 -8.87 -10.88
N ARG A 190 22.39 -9.02 -9.57
CA ARG A 190 22.23 -7.91 -8.61
C ARG A 190 23.31 -6.84 -8.75
N ARG A 191 24.49 -7.18 -9.29
CA ARG A 191 25.59 -6.25 -9.58
C ARG A 191 25.52 -5.59 -10.96
N ILE A 192 24.46 -5.83 -11.75
CA ILE A 192 24.27 -5.12 -13.03
C ILE A 192 24.16 -3.61 -12.74
N ARG A 193 25.08 -2.84 -13.33
CA ARG A 193 25.09 -1.37 -13.26
C ARG A 193 24.21 -0.81 -14.36
N MET A 194 23.29 0.07 -13.98
CA MET A 194 22.37 0.72 -14.91
C MET A 194 22.81 2.19 -15.10
N PRO A 195 23.39 2.56 -16.26
CA PRO A 195 23.79 3.94 -16.50
C PRO A 195 22.56 4.85 -16.44
N TYR A 196 22.57 5.82 -15.53
CA TYR A 196 21.52 6.83 -15.46
C TYR A 196 21.86 7.94 -16.45
N LYS A 197 21.04 8.09 -17.49
CA LYS A 197 21.07 9.25 -18.37
C LYS A 197 19.90 10.15 -17.97
N PRO A 198 20.14 11.27 -17.27
CA PRO A 198 19.06 12.21 -16.98
C PRO A 198 18.46 12.67 -18.31
N GLY A 199 17.23 12.25 -18.59
CA GLY A 199 16.49 12.77 -19.73
C GLY A 199 16.01 14.18 -19.42
N ASN A 200 16.14 15.10 -20.38
CA ASN A 200 15.53 16.42 -20.28
C ASN A 200 14.03 16.30 -20.55
N VAL A 201 13.24 16.06 -19.50
CA VAL A 201 11.78 16.11 -19.58
C VAL A 201 11.34 17.57 -19.58
N SER A 202 10.67 18.01 -20.64
CA SER A 202 10.19 19.40 -20.75
C SER A 202 9.19 19.73 -19.65
N LYS A 203 9.15 20.99 -19.20
CA LYS A 203 8.16 21.46 -18.21
C LYS A 203 6.73 21.23 -18.72
N THR A 204 6.48 21.44 -20.01
CA THR A 204 5.19 21.18 -20.66
C THR A 204 4.78 19.71 -20.54
N THR A 205 5.70 18.78 -20.77
CA THR A 205 5.43 17.34 -20.60
C THR A 205 5.06 17.00 -19.17
N ARG A 206 5.77 17.56 -18.17
CA ARG A 206 5.47 17.30 -16.76
C ARG A 206 4.10 17.83 -16.33
N ILE A 207 3.68 18.98 -16.87
CA ILE A 207 2.37 19.58 -16.56
C ILE A 207 1.23 18.85 -17.30
N LEU A 208 1.41 18.51 -18.57
CA LEU A 208 0.37 17.82 -19.34
C LEU A 208 0.19 16.36 -18.93
N PHE A 209 1.25 15.71 -18.44
CA PHE A 209 1.20 14.31 -18.02
C PHE A 209 0.04 13.99 -17.05
N PRO A 210 -0.10 14.65 -15.88
CA PRO A 210 -1.19 14.35 -14.96
C PRO A 210 -2.58 14.62 -15.56
N ILE A 211 -2.71 15.65 -16.41
CA ILE A 211 -3.98 16.01 -17.05
C ILE A 211 -4.39 14.93 -18.06
N VAL A 212 -3.46 14.54 -18.94
CA VAL A 212 -3.71 13.53 -19.99
C VAL A 212 -3.95 12.16 -19.37
N VAL A 213 -3.16 11.76 -18.37
CA VAL A 213 -3.36 10.48 -17.66
C VAL A 213 -4.72 10.43 -16.98
N THR A 214 -5.15 11.52 -16.33
CA THR A 214 -6.48 11.60 -15.72
C THR A 214 -7.60 11.49 -16.76
N ALA A 215 -7.48 12.19 -17.89
CA ALA A 215 -8.46 12.13 -18.97
C ALA A 215 -8.56 10.72 -19.58
N ILE A 216 -7.41 10.08 -19.86
CA ILE A 216 -7.37 8.71 -20.39
C ILE A 216 -7.95 7.72 -19.39
N ALA A 217 -7.54 7.81 -18.11
CA ALA A 217 -8.08 6.94 -17.06
C ALA A 217 -9.60 7.10 -16.92
N GLY A 218 -10.12 8.33 -17.04
CA GLY A 218 -11.56 8.58 -16.98
C GLY A 218 -12.35 8.10 -18.19
N LEU A 219 -11.76 8.10 -19.37
CA LEU A 219 -12.39 7.54 -20.57
C LEU A 219 -12.39 6.01 -20.58
N VAL A 220 -11.30 5.39 -20.12
CA VAL A 220 -11.12 3.93 -20.13
C VAL A 220 -11.80 3.27 -18.94
N ALA A 221 -11.66 3.84 -17.75
CA ALA A 221 -12.17 3.30 -16.50
C ALA A 221 -12.68 4.42 -15.58
N PRO A 222 -13.89 4.97 -15.84
CA PRO A 222 -14.46 6.09 -15.08
C PRO A 222 -14.46 5.89 -13.56
N ARG A 223 -14.61 4.64 -13.10
CA ARG A 223 -14.61 4.30 -11.67
C ARG A 223 -13.24 4.46 -11.01
N SER A 224 -12.14 4.38 -11.77
CA SER A 224 -10.76 4.58 -11.27
C SER A 224 -10.38 6.06 -11.14
N VAL A 225 -11.23 6.98 -11.64
CA VAL A 225 -10.92 8.43 -11.69
C VAL A 225 -10.75 9.02 -10.30
N ALA A 226 -11.47 8.55 -9.29
CA ALA A 226 -11.29 9.05 -7.92
C ALA A 226 -9.83 8.82 -7.46
N LEU A 227 -9.31 7.62 -7.66
CA LEU A 227 -7.93 7.27 -7.29
C LEU A 227 -6.90 7.98 -8.18
N VAL A 228 -6.99 7.84 -9.51
CA VAL A 228 -6.01 8.45 -10.44
C VAL A 228 -6.06 9.97 -10.34
N GLY A 229 -7.26 10.56 -10.26
CA GLY A 229 -7.47 11.99 -10.25
C GLY A 229 -6.88 12.67 -9.02
N PHE A 230 -7.09 12.13 -7.82
CA PHE A 230 -6.51 12.71 -6.59
C PHE A 230 -4.97 12.60 -6.58
N LEU A 231 -4.42 11.48 -7.07
CA LEU A 231 -2.98 11.30 -7.25
C LEU A 231 -2.40 12.31 -8.26
N MET A 232 -3.02 12.42 -9.43
CA MET A 232 -2.56 13.32 -10.50
C MET A 232 -2.77 14.79 -10.15
N PHE A 233 -3.79 15.13 -9.35
CA PHE A 233 -3.98 16.47 -8.81
C PHE A 233 -2.84 16.88 -7.89
N GLY A 234 -2.42 16.00 -6.98
CA GLY A 234 -1.22 16.19 -6.17
C GLY A 234 0.03 16.44 -7.04
N ASN A 235 0.19 15.64 -8.11
CA ASN A 235 1.29 15.82 -9.05
C ASN A 235 1.22 17.17 -9.78
N LEU A 236 0.04 17.60 -10.24
CA LEU A 236 -0.13 18.87 -10.93
C LEU A 236 0.17 20.07 -10.02
N ILE A 237 -0.23 20.02 -8.74
CA ILE A 237 0.12 21.04 -7.73
C ILE A 237 1.65 21.18 -7.62
N ARG A 238 2.39 20.06 -7.67
CA ARG A 238 3.85 20.06 -7.64
C ARG A 238 4.45 20.65 -8.93
N GLU A 239 4.01 20.17 -10.09
CA GLU A 239 4.66 20.47 -11.38
C GLU A 239 4.26 21.85 -11.97
N CYS A 240 3.14 22.44 -11.55
CA CYS A 240 2.70 23.75 -12.05
C CYS A 240 3.64 24.89 -11.61
N GLY A 241 4.32 24.74 -10.45
CA GLY A 241 5.32 25.67 -9.94
C GLY A 241 4.78 27.00 -9.39
N VAL A 242 3.47 27.25 -9.47
CA VAL A 242 2.83 28.47 -8.94
C VAL A 242 2.16 28.26 -7.57
N LEU A 243 2.04 27.01 -7.12
CA LEU A 243 1.35 26.61 -5.89
C LEU A 243 2.31 26.05 -4.83
N ARG A 244 3.49 26.66 -4.66
CA ARG A 244 4.55 26.12 -3.77
C ARG A 244 4.06 25.85 -2.34
N ALA A 245 3.30 26.78 -1.74
CA ALA A 245 2.76 26.60 -0.39
C ALA A 245 1.78 25.41 -0.29
N LEU A 246 0.90 25.23 -1.28
CA LEU A 246 -0.02 24.09 -1.32
C LEU A 246 0.73 22.79 -1.58
N SER A 247 1.74 22.80 -2.45
CA SER A 247 2.58 21.64 -2.73
C SER A 247 3.33 21.17 -1.49
N GLU A 248 3.97 22.09 -0.76
CA GLU A 248 4.65 21.80 0.49
C GLU A 248 3.66 21.28 1.55
N SER A 249 2.50 21.93 1.67
CA SER A 249 1.41 21.53 2.58
C SER A 249 0.90 20.12 2.29
N ALA A 250 0.70 19.78 1.02
CA ALA A 250 0.25 18.45 0.60
C ALA A 250 1.29 17.37 0.90
N GLN A 251 2.57 17.66 0.61
CA GLN A 251 3.68 16.72 0.79
C GLN A 251 4.03 16.45 2.25
N LYS A 252 3.75 17.37 3.17
CA LYS A 252 4.18 17.23 4.57
C LYS A 252 2.98 17.23 5.50
N GLU A 253 2.37 18.39 5.71
CA GLU A 253 1.37 18.59 6.76
C GLU A 253 0.11 17.74 6.52
N LEU A 254 -0.47 17.80 5.31
CA LEU A 254 -1.65 17.01 4.95
C LEU A 254 -1.35 15.51 5.03
N ALA A 255 -0.29 15.04 4.36
CA ALA A 255 0.08 13.64 4.37
C ALA A 255 0.32 13.10 5.80
N ASN A 256 1.01 13.87 6.65
CA ASN A 256 1.29 13.49 8.03
C ASN A 256 0.02 13.45 8.89
N LEU A 257 -0.86 14.46 8.78
CA LEU A 257 -2.13 14.50 9.53
C LEU A 257 -3.05 13.34 9.13
N ILE A 258 -3.18 13.09 7.83
CA ILE A 258 -4.01 11.99 7.33
C ILE A 258 -3.40 10.64 7.73
N THR A 259 -2.08 10.48 7.66
CA THR A 259 -1.39 9.25 8.10
C THR A 259 -1.60 8.99 9.60
N LEU A 260 -1.50 10.04 10.43
CA LEU A 260 -1.74 9.95 11.86
C LEU A 260 -3.17 9.48 12.16
N LEU A 261 -4.17 10.10 11.52
CA LEU A 261 -5.57 9.74 11.69
C LEU A 261 -5.86 8.34 11.15
N LEU A 262 -5.35 7.99 9.97
CA LEU A 262 -5.51 6.66 9.39
C LEU A 262 -4.95 5.58 10.30
N GLY A 263 -3.72 5.75 10.82
CA GLY A 263 -3.04 4.72 11.59
C GLY A 263 -3.82 4.29 12.83
N ILE A 264 -4.40 5.25 13.58
CA ILE A 264 -5.23 4.92 14.75
C ILE A 264 -6.62 4.42 14.34
N THR A 265 -7.20 4.97 13.27
CA THR A 265 -8.57 4.64 12.82
C THR A 265 -8.67 3.23 12.24
N VAL A 266 -7.62 2.74 11.58
CA VAL A 266 -7.54 1.36 11.09
C VAL A 266 -7.69 0.34 12.23
N ALA A 267 -7.26 0.70 13.44
CA ALA A 267 -7.32 -0.20 14.57
C ALA A 267 -8.74 -0.60 14.99
N THR A 268 -9.79 0.14 14.61
CA THR A 268 -11.20 -0.30 14.79
C THR A 268 -11.42 -1.72 14.27
N LYS A 269 -10.74 -2.12 13.19
CA LYS A 269 -10.85 -3.45 12.57
C LYS A 269 -9.88 -4.49 13.16
N MET A 270 -9.14 -4.11 14.19
CA MET A 270 -8.23 -4.98 14.94
C MET A 270 -8.84 -5.43 16.28
N GLN A 271 -10.15 -5.33 16.47
CA GLN A 271 -10.84 -5.94 17.61
C GLN A 271 -10.74 -7.47 17.52
N ALA A 272 -10.55 -8.13 18.65
CA ALA A 272 -10.21 -9.56 18.71
C ALA A 272 -11.26 -10.46 18.01
N ASP A 273 -12.53 -10.13 18.17
CA ASP A 273 -13.67 -10.83 17.56
C ASP A 273 -13.73 -10.67 16.03
N GLN A 274 -13.11 -9.64 15.47
CA GLN A 274 -13.01 -9.38 14.03
C GLN A 274 -11.69 -9.89 13.44
N PHE A 275 -10.59 -9.68 14.17
CA PHE A 275 -9.24 -9.95 13.68
C PHE A 275 -8.84 -11.42 13.83
N LEU A 276 -9.17 -12.08 14.95
CA LEU A 276 -8.78 -13.47 15.22
C LEU A 276 -9.77 -14.47 14.60
N ARG A 277 -10.20 -14.18 13.37
CA ARG A 277 -11.04 -15.07 12.56
C ARG A 277 -10.18 -15.85 11.56
N LYS A 278 -10.62 -17.07 11.22
CA LYS A 278 -9.90 -17.93 10.27
C LYS A 278 -9.79 -17.27 8.90
N GLU A 279 -10.84 -16.59 8.48
CA GLU A 279 -10.93 -15.86 7.23
C GLU A 279 -9.94 -14.70 7.19
N THR A 280 -9.85 -13.92 8.27
CA THR A 280 -8.86 -12.83 8.39
C THR A 280 -7.44 -13.36 8.28
N LEU A 281 -7.10 -14.46 8.98
CA LEU A 281 -5.77 -15.07 8.89
C LEU A 281 -5.48 -15.61 7.47
N LEU A 282 -6.48 -16.19 6.80
CA LEU A 282 -6.35 -16.64 5.41
C LEU A 282 -6.13 -15.45 4.46
N ILE A 283 -6.83 -14.34 4.65
CA ILE A 283 -6.67 -13.11 3.86
C ILE A 283 -5.28 -12.52 4.04
N MET A 284 -4.77 -12.50 5.28
CA MET A 284 -3.38 -12.13 5.53
C MET A 284 -2.44 -13.05 4.73
N ALA A 285 -2.57 -14.37 4.87
CA ALA A 285 -1.73 -15.32 4.13
C ALA A 285 -1.79 -15.10 2.60
N LEU A 286 -2.98 -14.87 2.03
CA LEU A 286 -3.16 -14.57 0.61
C LEU A 286 -2.52 -13.22 0.22
N GLY A 287 -2.62 -12.20 1.06
CA GLY A 287 -1.95 -10.91 0.84
C GLY A 287 -0.42 -11.04 0.83
N LEU A 288 0.15 -11.88 1.70
CA LEU A 288 1.58 -12.19 1.68
C LEU A 288 1.97 -12.90 0.37
N VAL A 289 1.17 -13.86 -0.08
CA VAL A 289 1.37 -14.55 -1.36
C VAL A 289 1.36 -13.55 -2.50
N ALA A 290 0.37 -12.63 -2.52
CA ALA A 290 0.27 -11.59 -3.53
C ALA A 290 1.57 -10.78 -3.63
N PHE A 291 2.00 -10.23 -2.50
CA PHE A 291 3.20 -9.40 -2.41
C PHE A 291 4.49 -10.14 -2.86
N VAL A 292 4.60 -11.43 -2.50
CA VAL A 292 5.69 -12.29 -2.98
C VAL A 292 5.64 -12.39 -4.50
N PHE A 293 4.49 -12.73 -5.08
CA PHE A 293 4.34 -12.91 -6.52
C PHE A 293 4.42 -11.61 -7.34
N ASP A 294 4.09 -10.45 -6.77
CA ASP A 294 4.36 -9.16 -7.41
C ASP A 294 5.87 -8.90 -7.51
N THR A 295 6.62 -9.23 -6.45
CA THR A 295 8.09 -9.18 -6.46
C THR A 295 8.65 -10.16 -7.50
N VAL A 296 8.15 -11.40 -7.52
CA VAL A 296 8.57 -12.41 -8.50
C VAL A 296 8.26 -11.94 -9.92
N GLY A 297 7.04 -11.47 -10.17
CA GLY A 297 6.59 -11.00 -11.49
C GLY A 297 7.48 -9.89 -12.05
N GLY A 298 7.77 -8.87 -11.24
CA GLY A 298 8.66 -7.78 -11.63
C GLY A 298 10.09 -8.24 -11.94
N VAL A 299 10.66 -9.11 -11.09
CA VAL A 299 12.03 -9.63 -11.29
C VAL A 299 12.11 -10.55 -12.51
N MET A 300 11.16 -11.46 -12.67
CA MET A 300 11.12 -12.40 -13.79
C MET A 300 10.92 -11.67 -15.11
N PHE A 301 10.11 -10.63 -15.12
CA PHE A 301 9.97 -9.77 -16.30
C PHE A 301 11.27 -9.06 -16.66
N ALA A 302 12.02 -8.55 -15.68
CA ALA A 302 13.35 -7.98 -15.94
C ALA A 302 14.33 -9.01 -16.51
N LYS A 303 14.31 -10.25 -16.00
CA LYS A 303 15.10 -11.36 -16.53
C LYS A 303 14.71 -11.73 -17.96
N LEU A 304 13.42 -11.77 -18.26
CA LEU A 304 12.90 -12.01 -19.60
C LEU A 304 13.40 -10.94 -20.58
N LEU A 305 13.27 -9.65 -20.22
CA LEU A 305 13.79 -8.55 -21.03
C LEU A 305 15.31 -8.63 -21.22
N ASN A 306 16.03 -9.12 -20.22
CA ASN A 306 17.47 -9.34 -20.31
C ASN A 306 17.86 -10.44 -21.31
N LEU A 307 16.96 -11.32 -21.76
CA LEU A 307 17.29 -12.27 -22.81
C LEU A 307 17.47 -11.58 -24.17
N PHE A 308 16.74 -10.49 -24.41
CA PHE A 308 16.70 -9.80 -25.72
C PHE A 308 17.40 -8.43 -25.69
N SER A 309 17.60 -7.84 -24.52
CA SER A 309 18.21 -6.51 -24.40
C SER A 309 19.74 -6.54 -24.49
N LYS A 310 20.32 -5.61 -25.26
CA LYS A 310 21.76 -5.30 -25.25
C LYS A 310 22.17 -4.61 -23.95
N ASN A 311 21.34 -3.68 -23.47
CA ASN A 311 21.55 -2.98 -22.19
C ASN A 311 20.78 -3.72 -21.11
N LYS A 312 21.50 -4.51 -20.30
CA LYS A 312 20.86 -5.32 -19.26
C LYS A 312 20.29 -4.42 -18.16
N ILE A 313 19.11 -4.79 -17.69
CA ILE A 313 18.39 -4.16 -16.59
C ILE A 313 18.70 -4.96 -15.34
N ASN A 314 19.00 -4.29 -14.24
CA ASN A 314 19.17 -4.96 -12.96
C ASN A 314 17.83 -5.56 -12.52
N PRO A 315 17.70 -6.89 -12.33
CA PRO A 315 16.40 -7.48 -12.01
C PRO A 315 15.78 -7.00 -10.70
N MET A 316 16.59 -6.47 -9.78
CA MET A 316 16.08 -5.84 -8.55
C MET A 316 15.24 -4.58 -8.85
N VAL A 317 15.51 -3.86 -9.95
CA VAL A 317 14.66 -2.74 -10.38
C VAL A 317 13.28 -3.23 -10.82
N GLY A 318 13.18 -4.46 -11.33
CA GLY A 318 11.89 -5.08 -11.61
C GLY A 318 11.05 -5.29 -10.34
N ALA A 319 11.66 -5.75 -9.25
CA ALA A 319 10.99 -5.86 -7.95
C ALA A 319 10.47 -4.51 -7.43
N ALA A 320 11.11 -3.39 -7.79
CA ALA A 320 10.64 -2.07 -7.41
C ALA A 320 9.28 -1.70 -8.02
N GLY A 321 8.77 -2.47 -9.00
CA GLY A 321 7.47 -2.23 -9.65
C GLY A 321 6.24 -2.37 -8.76
N ILE A 322 6.37 -2.85 -7.53
CA ILE A 322 5.28 -2.87 -6.54
C ILE A 322 4.93 -1.44 -6.12
N SER A 323 3.66 -1.11 -5.85
CA SER A 323 3.24 0.25 -5.47
C SER A 323 3.42 0.61 -3.99
N ALA A 324 4.50 0.14 -3.38
CA ALA A 324 4.93 0.59 -2.06
C ALA A 324 5.88 1.79 -2.18
N PHE A 325 5.38 2.93 -2.69
CA PHE A 325 6.18 4.15 -2.88
C PHE A 325 6.40 4.92 -1.56
N PRO A 326 7.60 5.49 -1.31
CA PRO A 326 8.88 5.31 -2.02
C PRO A 326 9.71 4.13 -1.50
N MET A 327 9.13 3.30 -0.62
CA MET A 327 9.85 2.33 0.20
C MET A 327 10.50 1.22 -0.64
N SER A 328 9.77 0.66 -1.61
CA SER A 328 10.26 -0.38 -2.51
C SER A 328 11.54 0.09 -3.23
N ALA A 329 11.53 1.30 -3.79
CA ALA A 329 12.72 1.89 -4.42
C ALA A 329 13.91 2.04 -3.45
N ARG A 330 13.66 2.44 -2.20
CA ARG A 330 14.70 2.56 -1.16
C ARG A 330 15.28 1.19 -0.77
N VAL A 331 14.44 0.16 -0.64
CA VAL A 331 14.87 -1.21 -0.34
C VAL A 331 15.78 -1.73 -1.46
N ILE A 332 15.37 -1.58 -2.72
CA ILE A 332 16.20 -1.96 -3.87
C ILE A 332 17.52 -1.20 -3.89
N HIS A 333 17.50 0.10 -3.60
CA HIS A 333 18.72 0.90 -3.55
C HIS A 333 19.68 0.41 -2.46
N LYS A 334 19.17 0.15 -1.25
CA LYS A 334 19.96 -0.39 -0.13
C LYS A 334 20.54 -1.76 -0.46
N MET A 335 19.76 -2.65 -1.08
CA MET A 335 20.24 -3.95 -1.55
C MET A 335 21.33 -3.81 -2.62
N GLY A 336 21.18 -2.87 -3.55
CA GLY A 336 22.19 -2.57 -4.57
C GLY A 336 23.53 -2.16 -3.96
N LEU A 337 23.50 -1.23 -3.00
CA LEU A 337 24.71 -0.76 -2.29
C LEU A 337 25.38 -1.85 -1.43
N GLN A 338 24.59 -2.79 -0.88
CA GLN A 338 25.13 -3.94 -0.16
C GLN A 338 25.90 -4.90 -1.08
N GLU A 339 25.51 -5.00 -2.36
CA GLU A 339 26.14 -5.89 -3.33
C GLU A 339 27.33 -5.24 -4.05
N ASP A 340 27.25 -3.93 -4.33
CA ASP A 340 28.30 -3.07 -4.90
C ASP A 340 28.09 -1.61 -4.41
N PRO A 341 28.98 -1.04 -3.57
CA PRO A 341 28.86 0.32 -3.03
C PRO A 341 28.80 1.44 -4.08
N GLN A 342 29.15 1.16 -5.35
CA GLN A 342 29.05 2.12 -6.45
C GLN A 342 27.80 1.93 -7.32
N ASN A 343 26.95 0.94 -7.02
CA ASN A 343 25.77 0.62 -7.82
C ASN A 343 24.52 1.37 -7.33
N PHE A 344 24.39 2.63 -7.75
CA PHE A 344 23.26 3.49 -7.41
C PHE A 344 22.03 3.20 -8.29
N LEU A 345 21.04 2.50 -7.71
CA LEU A 345 19.81 2.11 -8.42
C LEU A 345 18.59 3.00 -8.13
N LEU A 346 18.68 3.95 -7.19
CA LEU A 346 17.52 4.67 -6.67
C LEU A 346 16.66 5.34 -7.75
N MET A 347 17.27 6.03 -8.72
CA MET A 347 16.51 6.73 -9.76
C MET A 347 15.75 5.78 -10.69
N HIS A 348 16.38 4.65 -11.05
CA HIS A 348 15.73 3.62 -11.87
C HIS A 348 14.63 2.90 -11.07
N ALA A 349 14.92 2.54 -9.83
CA ALA A 349 13.97 1.89 -8.93
C ALA A 349 12.77 2.80 -8.63
N ALA A 350 12.98 4.11 -8.47
CA ALA A 350 11.92 5.09 -8.31
C ALA A 350 11.03 5.13 -9.55
N GLY A 351 11.59 5.12 -10.77
CA GLY A 351 10.80 5.04 -12.00
C GLY A 351 9.89 3.80 -12.06
N ALA A 352 10.40 2.63 -11.66
CA ALA A 352 9.61 1.39 -11.56
C ALA A 352 8.52 1.50 -10.49
N ASN A 353 8.84 2.03 -9.32
CA ASN A 353 7.93 2.12 -8.18
C ASN A 353 6.79 3.11 -8.42
N VAL A 354 7.08 4.23 -9.08
CA VAL A 354 6.06 5.18 -9.55
C VAL A 354 5.18 4.54 -10.61
N SER A 355 5.77 3.80 -11.55
CA SER A 355 4.98 3.02 -12.50
C SER A 355 4.07 2.02 -11.81
N GLY A 356 4.53 1.37 -10.74
CA GLY A 356 3.73 0.50 -9.90
C GLY A 356 2.49 1.19 -9.38
N GLN A 357 2.65 2.39 -8.81
CA GLN A 357 1.54 3.18 -8.25
C GLN A 357 0.46 3.49 -9.29
N ILE A 358 0.84 3.77 -10.53
CA ILE A 358 -0.13 3.99 -11.61
C ILE A 358 -0.78 2.65 -12.00
N ALA A 359 0.02 1.60 -12.14
CA ALA A 359 -0.43 0.30 -12.59
C ALA A 359 -1.40 -0.36 -11.60
N SER A 360 -1.21 -0.20 -10.29
CA SER A 360 -2.10 -0.73 -9.25
C SER A 360 -3.50 -0.11 -9.34
N VAL A 361 -3.57 1.20 -9.52
CA VAL A 361 -4.85 1.91 -9.66
C VAL A 361 -5.58 1.48 -10.94
N ILE A 362 -4.85 1.30 -12.04
CA ILE A 362 -5.41 0.78 -13.30
C ILE A 362 -5.88 -0.67 -13.12
N ALA A 363 -5.10 -1.52 -12.45
CA ALA A 363 -5.46 -2.91 -12.17
C ALA A 363 -6.72 -3.00 -11.31
N GLY A 364 -6.85 -2.16 -10.28
CA GLY A 364 -8.07 -2.01 -9.48
C GLY A 364 -9.27 -1.58 -10.34
N GLY A 365 -9.08 -0.58 -11.21
CA GLY A 365 -10.09 -0.14 -12.17
C GLY A 365 -10.54 -1.24 -13.14
N LEU A 366 -9.59 -2.05 -13.64
CA LEU A 366 -9.86 -3.20 -14.51
C LEU A 366 -10.64 -4.28 -13.77
N ILE A 367 -10.24 -4.65 -12.55
CA ILE A 367 -10.95 -5.63 -11.72
C ILE A 367 -12.40 -5.18 -11.47
N ILE A 368 -12.60 -3.89 -11.14
CA ILE A 368 -13.93 -3.29 -10.99
C ILE A 368 -14.76 -3.34 -12.28
N SER A 369 -14.11 -3.24 -13.45
CA SER A 369 -14.81 -3.28 -14.74
C SER A 369 -15.11 -4.70 -15.21
N LEU A 370 -14.25 -5.66 -14.90
CA LEU A 370 -14.35 -7.05 -15.34
C LEU A 370 -15.28 -7.88 -14.45
N ILE A 371 -15.34 -7.56 -13.16
CA ILE A 371 -16.17 -8.27 -12.20
C ILE A 371 -17.44 -7.45 -11.96
N ALA A 372 -18.56 -7.96 -12.47
CA ALA A 372 -19.85 -7.33 -12.29
C ALA A 372 -20.28 -7.34 -10.81
N ARG A 373 -20.96 -6.26 -10.42
CA ARG A 373 -21.59 -6.14 -9.10
C ARG A 373 -22.80 -7.06 -9.00
#